data_AF-A0A4R5N702-F1
#
_entry.id   AF-A0A4R5N702-F1
#
_cell.length_a   1.000
_cell.length_b   1.000
_cell.length_c   1.000
_cell.angle_alpha   90.00
_cell.angle_beta   90.00
_cell.angle_gamma   90.00
#
_symmetry.space_group_name_H-M   'P 1'
#
loop_
_entity.id
_entity.type
_entity.pdbx_description
1 polymer ?
#
loop_
_entity_poly.entity_id
_entity_poly.type
_entity_poly.pdbx_seq_one_letter_code
_entity_poly.pdbx_strand_id
1 'polypeptide(L)'
;MVKNNLNKSYVYHILISLFLGVFSPYFSRLLGFNELTRLALVYFLINGVYMLYLGLYTRKRGLTPFILVVLPLGFSVLATLLWQAVSTDYGFYFSGLYLILGLFTFFGDTRDDPDEDMIQIEHDFQSDDI
;
A
#
# COMPACT_ATOMS: atom_id res chain seq x y z
N MET A 1 -25.43 6.39 18.89
CA MET A 1 -25.21 6.96 17.55
C MET A 1 -23.77 6.68 17.15
N VAL A 2 -23.51 5.63 16.37
CA VAL A 2 -22.15 5.28 15.95
C VAL A 2 -21.73 6.31 14.90
N LYS A 3 -20.91 7.28 15.31
CA LYS A 3 -20.30 8.24 14.38
C LYS A 3 -19.25 7.47 13.60
N ASN A 4 -19.64 6.98 12.42
CA ASN A 4 -18.76 6.24 11.53
C ASN A 4 -17.73 7.22 10.93
N ASN A 5 -16.71 7.57 11.73
CA ASN A 5 -15.53 8.30 11.28
C ASN A 5 -14.63 7.35 10.49
N LEU A 6 -15.12 6.82 9.36
CA LEU A 6 -14.23 6.27 8.36
C LEU A 6 -13.37 7.43 7.86
N ASN A 7 -12.13 7.50 8.34
CA ASN A 7 -11.18 8.52 7.95
C ASN A 7 -11.08 8.48 6.41
N LYS A 8 -11.39 9.60 5.74
CA LYS A 8 -11.52 9.68 4.27
C LYS A 8 -10.34 9.03 3.55
N SER A 9 -9.15 9.05 4.17
CA SER A 9 -7.96 8.33 3.74
C SER A 9 -8.20 6.84 3.42
N TYR A 10 -8.88 6.08 4.27
CA TYR A 10 -9.18 4.66 4.02
C TYR A 10 -9.97 4.47 2.74
N VAL A 11 -10.98 5.31 2.53
CA VAL A 11 -11.85 5.23 1.35
C VAL A 11 -11.03 5.50 0.09
N TYR A 12 -10.13 6.50 0.11
CA TYR A 12 -9.25 6.78 -1.03
C TYR A 12 -8.31 5.61 -1.35
N HIS A 13 -7.68 4.98 -0.35
CA HIS A 13 -6.78 3.86 -0.60
C HIS A 13 -7.52 2.60 -1.06
N ILE A 14 -8.71 2.34 -0.51
CA ILE A 14 -9.59 1.28 -1.02
C ILE A 14 -9.98 1.56 -2.46
N LEU A 15 -10.39 2.79 -2.81
CA LEU A 15 -10.77 3.13 -4.18
C LEU A 15 -9.59 3.04 -5.16
N ILE A 16 -8.41 3.55 -4.78
CA ILE A 16 -7.20 3.49 -5.61
C ILE A 16 -6.76 2.05 -5.82
N SER A 17 -6.79 1.22 -4.77
CA SER A 17 -6.41 -0.19 -4.90
C SER A 17 -7.42 -0.99 -5.72
N LEU A 18 -8.72 -0.70 -5.59
CA LEU A 18 -9.75 -1.28 -6.46
C LEU A 18 -9.53 -0.82 -7.91
N PHE A 19 -9.15 0.44 -8.11
CA PHE A 19 -8.82 0.97 -9.42
C PHE A 19 -7.61 0.26 -10.04
N LEU A 20 -6.52 0.12 -9.28
CA LEU A 20 -5.30 -0.55 -9.71
C LEU A 20 -5.47 -2.07 -9.88
N GLY A 21 -6.33 -2.71 -9.10
CA GLY A 21 -6.60 -4.13 -9.21
C GLY A 21 -7.54 -4.50 -10.35
N VAL A 22 -8.54 -3.66 -10.63
CA VAL A 22 -9.62 -3.96 -11.60
C VAL A 22 -9.40 -3.27 -12.95
N PHE A 23 -9.11 -1.97 -12.95
CA PHE A 23 -9.05 -1.20 -14.19
C PHE A 23 -7.69 -1.31 -14.88
N SER A 24 -6.62 -1.47 -14.11
CA SER A 24 -5.27 -1.66 -14.64
C SER A 24 -5.16 -2.85 -15.63
N PRO A 25 -5.72 -4.05 -15.32
CA PRO A 25 -5.89 -5.11 -16.31
C PRO A 25 -6.57 -4.69 -17.60
N TYR A 26 -7.69 -3.97 -17.47
CA TYR A 26 -8.54 -3.60 -18.58
C TYR A 26 -7.83 -2.60 -19.51
N PHE A 27 -7.18 -1.57 -18.93
CA PHE A 27 -6.39 -0.60 -19.69
C PHE A 27 -5.20 -1.25 -20.39
N SER A 28 -4.53 -2.21 -19.77
CA SER A 28 -3.40 -2.90 -20.40
C SER A 28 -3.82 -3.69 -21.66
N ARG A 29 -5.03 -4.25 -21.68
CA ARG A 29 -5.60 -4.91 -22.86
C ARG A 29 -5.96 -3.88 -23.94
N LEU A 30 -6.56 -2.75 -23.56
CA LEU A 30 -6.87 -1.65 -24.48
C LEU A 30 -5.64 -1.04 -25.15
N LEU A 31 -4.52 -0.92 -24.41
CA LEU A 31 -3.26 -0.39 -24.92
C LEU A 31 -2.48 -1.41 -25.79
N GLY A 32 -3.01 -2.62 -25.99
CA GLY A 32 -2.37 -3.65 -26.81
C GLY A 32 -1.09 -4.22 -26.20
N PHE A 33 -0.93 -4.16 -24.87
CA PHE A 33 0.26 -4.73 -24.23
C PHE A 33 0.25 -6.25 -24.39
N ASN A 34 1.39 -6.80 -24.81
CA ASN A 34 1.60 -8.24 -24.77
C ASN A 34 1.56 -8.74 -23.31
N GLU A 35 1.40 -10.04 -23.12
CA GLU A 35 1.22 -10.61 -21.79
C GLU A 35 2.39 -10.31 -20.85
N LEU A 36 3.61 -10.35 -21.37
CA LEU A 36 4.84 -10.21 -20.60
C LEU A 36 5.02 -8.77 -20.10
N THR A 37 4.77 -7.78 -20.97
CA THR A 37 4.76 -6.35 -20.63
C THR A 37 3.67 -6.04 -19.61
N ARG A 38 2.49 -6.65 -19.74
CA ARG A 38 1.39 -6.51 -18.78
C ARG A 38 1.77 -7.08 -17.41
N LEU A 39 2.36 -8.27 -17.37
CA LEU A 39 2.87 -8.89 -16.14
C LEU A 39 3.94 -8.03 -15.47
N ALA A 40 4.93 -7.55 -16.24
CA ALA A 40 6.06 -6.81 -15.71
C ALA A 40 5.70 -5.38 -15.27
N LEU A 41 5.04 -4.59 -16.12
CA LEU A 41 4.77 -3.18 -15.79
C LEU A 41 3.56 -3.01 -14.89
N VAL A 42 2.48 -3.70 -15.21
CA VAL A 42 1.18 -3.40 -14.62
C VAL A 42 1.01 -4.13 -13.30
N TYR A 43 1.22 -5.45 -13.31
CA TYR A 43 1.07 -6.25 -12.09
C TYR A 43 2.31 -6.17 -11.21
N PHE A 44 3.52 -6.37 -11.74
CA PHE A 44 4.69 -6.30 -10.88
C PHE A 44 5.04 -4.87 -10.45
N LEU A 45 5.31 -3.97 -11.40
CA LEU A 45 5.89 -2.67 -11.09
C LEU A 45 4.87 -1.72 -10.43
N ILE A 46 3.73 -1.46 -11.08
CA ILE A 46 2.74 -0.49 -10.57
C ILE A 46 2.12 -0.96 -9.26
N ASN A 47 1.58 -2.18 -9.22
CA ASN A 47 0.93 -2.68 -8.00
C ASN A 47 1.95 -2.99 -6.89
N GLY A 48 3.15 -3.48 -7.23
CA GLY A 48 4.22 -3.69 -6.26
C GLY A 48 4.68 -2.40 -5.59
N VAL A 49 4.95 -1.34 -6.38
CA VAL A 49 5.31 -0.01 -5.84
C VAL A 49 4.18 0.56 -4.98
N TYR A 50 2.93 0.37 -5.40
CA TYR A 50 1.79 0.81 -4.61
C TYR A 50 1.71 0.09 -3.24
N MET A 51 1.96 -1.22 -3.20
CA MET A 51 1.96 -1.97 -1.94
C MET A 51 3.10 -1.57 -1.00
N LEU A 52 4.28 -1.27 -1.55
CA LEU A 52 5.38 -0.69 -0.77
C LEU A 52 4.94 0.63 -0.12
N TYR A 53 4.37 1.54 -0.92
CA TYR A 53 3.83 2.81 -0.43
C TYR A 53 2.74 2.61 0.63
N LEU A 54 1.82 1.67 0.41
CA LEU A 54 0.71 1.43 1.33
C LEU A 54 1.18 0.92 2.69
N GLY A 55 2.18 0.04 2.74
CA GLY A 55 2.75 -0.41 4.02
C GLY A 55 3.40 0.74 4.79
N LEU A 56 4.20 1.60 4.13
CA LEU A 56 4.78 2.80 4.72
C LEU A 56 3.70 3.79 5.21
N TYR A 57 2.67 4.01 4.41
CA TYR A 57 1.58 4.93 4.75
C TYR A 57 0.77 4.40 5.94
N THR A 58 0.44 3.10 5.93
CA THR A 58 -0.31 2.43 7.00
C THR A 58 0.43 2.56 8.33
N ARG A 59 1.75 2.35 8.32
CA ARG A 59 2.63 2.56 9.46
C ARG A 59 2.57 4.01 9.97
N LYS A 60 2.88 4.99 9.12
CA LYS A 60 3.00 6.41 9.52
C LYS A 60 1.68 7.05 9.98
N ARG A 61 0.54 6.55 9.48
CA ARG A 61 -0.78 7.16 9.72
C ARG A 61 -1.65 6.34 10.68
N GLY A 62 -1.10 5.25 11.24
CA GLY A 62 -1.83 4.35 12.14
C GLY A 62 -3.05 3.72 11.48
N LEU A 63 -2.99 3.43 10.17
CA LEU A 63 -4.08 2.69 9.54
C LEU A 63 -4.08 1.26 10.08
N THR A 64 -5.27 0.63 10.15
CA THR A 64 -5.38 -0.76 10.57
C THR A 64 -4.56 -1.65 9.64
N PRO A 65 -3.61 -2.45 10.14
CA PRO A 65 -2.75 -3.31 9.31
C PRO A 65 -3.53 -4.36 8.53
N PHE A 66 -4.78 -4.61 8.92
CA PHE A 66 -5.75 -5.41 8.15
C PHE A 66 -5.86 -4.98 6.68
N ILE A 67 -5.68 -3.69 6.36
CA ILE A 67 -5.73 -3.22 4.96
C ILE A 67 -4.65 -3.86 4.08
N LEU A 68 -3.50 -4.22 4.66
CA LEU A 68 -2.39 -4.88 3.98
C LEU A 68 -2.71 -6.33 3.61
N VAL A 69 -3.72 -6.92 4.25
CA VAL A 69 -4.21 -8.29 3.96
C VAL A 69 -5.41 -8.25 3.03
N VAL A 70 -6.34 -7.33 3.26
CA VAL A 70 -7.55 -7.19 2.45
C VAL A 70 -7.23 -6.86 1.00
N LEU A 71 -6.25 -5.98 0.76
CA LEU A 71 -5.92 -5.57 -0.61
C LEU A 71 -5.39 -6.72 -1.47
N PRO A 72 -4.35 -7.47 -1.05
CA PRO A 72 -3.84 -8.59 -1.82
C PRO A 72 -4.91 -9.66 -2.07
N LEU A 73 -5.75 -9.94 -1.07
CA LEU A 73 -6.85 -10.90 -1.21
C LEU A 73 -7.90 -10.39 -2.19
N GLY A 74 -8.30 -9.12 -2.08
CA GLY A 74 -9.22 -8.47 -3.00
C GLY A 74 -8.68 -8.50 -4.44
N PHE A 75 -7.40 -8.21 -4.62
CA PHE A 75 -6.73 -8.34 -5.91
C PHE A 75 -6.82 -9.77 -6.45
N SER A 76 -6.49 -10.78 -5.63
CA SER A 76 -6.60 -12.19 -6.05
C SER A 76 -8.02 -12.51 -6.52
N VAL A 77 -9.03 -12.24 -5.70
CA VAL A 77 -10.44 -12.52 -6.03
C VAL A 77 -10.88 -11.79 -7.31
N LEU A 78 -10.55 -10.51 -7.44
CA LEU A 78 -10.97 -9.70 -8.58
C LEU A 78 -10.22 -10.11 -9.85
N ALA A 79 -8.89 -10.20 -9.81
CA ALA A 79 -8.05 -10.43 -10.97
C ALA A 79 -8.10 -11.89 -11.46
N THR A 80 -8.28 -12.87 -10.57
CA THR A 80 -8.33 -14.29 -10.95
C THR A 80 -9.76 -14.81 -11.08
N LEU A 81 -10.56 -14.74 -10.01
CA LEU A 81 -11.84 -15.44 -9.96
C LEU A 81 -12.94 -14.71 -10.75
N LEU A 82 -13.01 -13.39 -10.63
CA LEU A 82 -14.09 -12.61 -11.24
C LEU A 82 -13.78 -12.14 -12.66
N TRP A 83 -12.60 -11.57 -12.88
CA TRP A 83 -12.29 -10.89 -14.15
C TRP A 83 -11.43 -11.69 -15.11
N GLN A 84 -10.84 -12.81 -14.65
CA GLN A 84 -9.88 -13.62 -15.42
C GLN A 84 -8.86 -12.73 -16.17
N ALA A 85 -8.39 -11.71 -15.47
CA ALA A 85 -7.49 -10.69 -15.96
C ALA A 85 -6.09 -11.27 -16.26
N VAL A 86 -5.71 -12.26 -15.46
CA VAL A 86 -4.46 -13.04 -15.50
C VAL A 86 -4.77 -14.51 -15.30
N SER A 87 -3.81 -15.39 -15.61
CA SER A 87 -3.91 -16.78 -15.18
C SER A 87 -4.01 -16.87 -13.66
N THR A 88 -4.69 -17.90 -13.19
CA THR A 88 -4.91 -18.18 -11.78
C THR A 88 -3.60 -18.17 -10.99
N ASP A 89 -2.57 -18.84 -11.51
CA ASP A 89 -1.26 -18.93 -10.88
C ASP A 89 -0.63 -17.55 -10.68
N TYR A 90 -0.62 -16.71 -11.72
CA TYR A 90 -0.04 -15.37 -11.63
C TYR A 90 -0.77 -14.51 -10.63
N GLY A 91 -2.11 -14.55 -10.59
CA GLY A 91 -2.85 -13.72 -9.65
C GLY A 91 -2.65 -14.14 -8.18
N PHE A 92 -2.46 -15.43 -7.90
CA PHE A 92 -2.04 -15.87 -6.57
C PHE A 92 -0.60 -15.47 -6.23
N TYR A 93 0.34 -15.61 -7.16
CA TYR A 93 1.74 -15.19 -6.94
C TYR A 93 1.85 -13.68 -6.69
N PHE A 94 1.15 -12.86 -7.47
CA PHE A 94 1.11 -11.41 -7.27
C PHE A 94 0.44 -11.04 -5.96
N SER A 95 -0.65 -11.70 -5.59
CA SER A 95 -1.29 -11.49 -4.28
C SER A 95 -0.32 -11.79 -3.13
N GLY A 96 0.39 -12.92 -3.18
CA GLY A 96 1.42 -13.26 -2.19
C GLY A 96 2.54 -12.22 -2.15
N LEU A 97 3.05 -11.80 -3.32
CA LEU A 97 4.07 -10.76 -3.43
C LEU A 97 3.60 -9.44 -2.79
N TYR A 98 2.39 -8.99 -3.10
CA TYR A 98 1.81 -7.76 -2.57
C TYR A 98 1.69 -7.80 -1.05
N LEU A 99 1.24 -8.92 -0.50
CA LEU A 99 1.19 -9.13 0.94
C LEU A 99 2.58 -9.03 1.55
N ILE A 100 3.57 -9.72 0.98
CA ILE A 100 4.96 -9.67 1.47
C ILE A 100 5.49 -8.25 1.41
N LEU A 101 5.32 -7.53 0.30
CA LEU A 101 5.79 -6.15 0.15
C LEU A 101 5.15 -5.21 1.18
N GLY A 102 3.82 -5.30 1.37
CA GLY A 102 3.09 -4.48 2.31
C GLY A 102 3.48 -4.75 3.76
N LEU A 103 3.63 -6.03 4.14
CA LEU A 103 4.09 -6.42 5.48
C LEU A 103 5.55 -6.02 5.71
N PHE A 104 6.42 -6.22 4.71
CA PHE A 104 7.83 -5.87 4.78
C PHE A 104 8.00 -4.36 4.99
N THR A 105 7.26 -3.50 4.29
CA THR A 105 7.36 -2.05 4.52
C THR A 105 6.63 -1.58 5.78
N PHE A 106 5.63 -2.31 6.25
CA PHE A 106 4.99 -2.02 7.53
C PHE A 106 5.93 -2.32 8.70
N PHE A 107 6.55 -3.51 8.72
CA PHE A 107 7.43 -3.98 9.79
C PHE A 107 8.90 -3.58 9.64
N GLY A 108 9.34 -3.19 8.44
CA GLY A 108 10.75 -3.04 8.08
C GLY A 108 11.48 -1.83 8.68
N ASP A 109 10.90 -1.16 9.67
CA ASP A 109 11.57 -0.11 10.41
C ASP A 109 11.44 -0.39 11.92
N THR A 110 12.54 -0.87 12.48
CA THR A 110 12.78 -1.17 13.90
C THR A 110 13.54 -0.04 14.57
N ARG A 111 13.37 1.21 14.14
CA ARG A 111 13.76 2.37 14.95
C ARG A 111 12.80 2.51 16.12
N ASP A 112 12.89 1.57 17.04
CA ASP A 112 12.65 1.78 18.47
C ASP A 112 13.87 2.53 19.04
N ASP A 113 14.26 3.66 18.42
CA ASP A 113 15.17 4.62 19.05
C ASP A 113 14.29 5.77 19.53
N PRO A 114 14.04 5.90 20.85
CA PRO A 114 13.39 7.06 21.46
C PRO A 114 14.12 8.39 21.21
N ASP A 115 15.25 8.36 20.49
CA ASP A 115 16.23 9.43 20.39
C ASP A 115 16.11 10.24 19.07
N GLU A 116 15.32 9.81 18.08
CA GLU A 116 15.11 10.61 16.85
C GLU A 116 14.14 11.80 17.05
N ASP A 117 13.34 11.83 18.12
CA ASP A 117 12.39 12.92 18.44
C ASP A 117 12.88 13.89 19.55
N MET A 118 14.13 13.74 20.04
CA MET A 118 14.61 14.50 21.20
C MET A 118 15.87 15.34 20.94
N ILE A 119 15.89 16.27 19.98
CA ILE A 119 16.53 17.59 20.18
C ILE A 119 15.83 18.67 19.33
N GLN A 120 14.87 19.37 19.93
CA GLN A 120 14.75 20.82 19.74
C GLN A 120 14.60 21.46 21.13
N ILE A 121 15.73 21.55 21.85
CA ILE A 121 15.82 22.45 23.00
C ILE A 121 16.32 23.79 22.45
N GLU A 122 15.43 24.54 21.82
CA GLU A 122 15.58 25.99 21.70
C GLU A 122 15.20 26.58 23.07
N HIS A 123 16.10 26.45 24.05
CA HIS A 123 16.08 27.29 25.23
C HIS A 123 17.13 28.38 25.04
N ASP A 124 16.67 29.47 24.43
CA ASP A 124 16.72 30.80 25.03
C ASP A 124 17.84 30.96 26.09
N PHE A 125 19.05 31.31 25.63
CA PHE A 125 20.04 31.92 26.50
C PHE A 125 19.60 33.34 26.82
N GLN A 126 18.57 33.47 27.65
CA GLN A 126 18.28 34.71 28.35
C GLN A 126 19.32 34.83 29.46
N SER A 127 20.44 35.48 29.15
CA SER A 127 21.42 35.91 30.13
C SER A 127 20.87 37.09 30.92
N ASP A 128 20.01 36.79 31.90
CA ASP A 128 19.76 37.67 33.03
C ASP A 128 20.62 37.19 34.18
N ASP A 129 21.79 37.82 34.37
CA ASP A 129 22.47 37.91 35.67
C ASP A 129 23.48 39.07 35.65
N ILE A 130 23.03 40.17 36.29
CA ILE A 130 23.72 41.13 37.19
C ILE A 130 25.21 41.44 36.93
#